data_AF-A0A964Z480-F1
#
_entry.id   AF-A0A964Z480-F1
#
_cell.length_a   1.000
_cell.length_b   1.000
_cell.length_c   1.000
_cell.angle_alpha   90.00
_cell.angle_beta   90.00
_cell.angle_gamma   90.00
#
_symmetry.space_group_name_H-M   'P 1'
#
loop_
_entity.id
_entity.type
_entity.pdbx_description
1 polymer ?
#
loop_
_entity_poly.entity_id
_entity_poly.type
_entity_poly.pdbx_seq_one_letter_code
_entity_poly.pdbx_strand_id
1 'polypeptide(L)'
;LERLETWHVPVYGWKTNDFPGFWIKDSGFDIGEKVESVEEVAEIYKFRKTNDFSESVLIANPIKKEDEFDPQLEQKILEKGMKLAKEQNISGKAVTPFLLGLMHSESQGKSLKANVALVKSNAQLAAQIAVAISKK
;
A
#
# COMPACT_ATOMS: atom_id res chain seq x y z
N LEU A 1 8.16 3.64 -6.73
CA LEU A 1 9.18 3.92 -5.70
C LEU A 1 10.03 5.11 -6.10
N GLU A 2 10.71 5.07 -7.25
CA GLU A 2 11.48 6.19 -7.86
C GLU A 2 10.89 7.60 -7.71
N ARG A 3 9.58 7.77 -7.98
CA ARG A 3 8.93 9.09 -7.87
C ARG A 3 8.86 9.59 -6.42
N LEU A 4 8.66 8.70 -5.45
CA LEU A 4 8.62 9.04 -4.02
C LEU A 4 10.02 9.43 -3.53
N GLU A 5 11.04 8.71 -3.98
CA GLU A 5 12.45 9.06 -3.73
C GLU A 5 12.80 10.44 -4.28
N THR A 6 12.42 10.73 -5.53
CA THR A 6 12.59 12.07 -6.15
C THR A 6 11.95 13.19 -5.31
N TRP A 7 10.85 12.89 -4.62
CA TRP A 7 10.13 13.83 -3.75
C TRP A 7 10.58 13.79 -2.30
N HIS A 8 11.64 13.05 -1.97
CA HIS A 8 12.15 12.86 -0.62
C HIS A 8 11.09 12.35 0.37
N VAL A 9 10.14 11.54 -0.13
CA VAL A 9 9.15 10.82 0.68
C VAL A 9 9.72 9.43 0.94
N PRO A 10 10.29 9.16 2.14
CA PRO A 10 10.82 7.85 2.44
C PRO A 10 9.69 6.81 2.49
N VAL A 11 10.00 5.62 2.02
CA VAL A 11 9.13 4.46 2.06
C VAL A 11 9.81 3.42 2.94
N TYR A 12 9.11 2.94 3.96
CA TYR A 12 9.57 1.86 4.81
C TYR A 12 8.57 0.72 4.77
N GLY A 13 9.05 -0.51 4.59
CA GLY A 13 8.20 -1.67 4.78
C GLY A 13 7.97 -1.96 6.26
N TRP A 14 6.74 -2.32 6.64
CA TRP A 14 6.45 -2.78 7.99
C TRP A 14 6.93 -4.24 8.14
N LYS A 15 8.07 -4.43 8.79
CA LYS A 15 8.71 -5.75 9.04
C LYS A 15 9.03 -6.54 7.78
N THR A 16 9.20 -5.86 6.65
CA THR A 16 9.45 -6.47 5.34
C THR A 16 10.25 -5.51 4.48
N ASN A 17 11.10 -6.03 3.60
CA ASN A 17 11.74 -5.22 2.55
C ASN A 17 10.90 -5.21 1.26
N ASP A 18 9.99 -6.17 1.10
CA ASP A 18 9.17 -6.28 -0.11
C ASP A 18 8.09 -5.19 -0.14
N PHE A 19 7.90 -4.54 -1.29
CA PHE A 19 6.83 -3.59 -1.51
C PHE A 19 5.51 -4.35 -1.74
N PRO A 20 4.46 -4.09 -0.94
CA PRO A 20 3.20 -4.79 -1.07
C PRO A 20 2.39 -4.32 -2.27
N GLY A 21 1.84 -5.26 -3.03
CA GLY A 21 0.99 -5.01 -4.20
C GLY A 21 -0.49 -4.80 -3.85
N PHE A 22 -0.78 -4.17 -2.72
CA PHE A 22 -2.12 -3.92 -2.18
C PHE A 22 -2.92 -5.20 -1.80
N TRP A 23 -3.37 -6.00 -2.78
CA TRP A 23 -4.08 -7.26 -2.54
C TRP A 23 -3.16 -8.48 -2.43
N ILE A 24 -1.91 -8.33 -2.84
CA ILE A 24 -0.86 -9.34 -2.75
C ILE A 24 0.25 -8.84 -1.82
N LYS A 25 0.88 -9.75 -1.08
CA LYS A 25 1.91 -9.38 -0.11
C LYS A 25 3.19 -8.84 -0.74
N ASP A 26 3.54 -9.35 -1.91
CA ASP A 26 4.77 -9.02 -2.63
C ASP A 26 4.44 -8.64 -4.07
N SER A 27 4.84 -7.42 -4.47
CA SER A 27 4.70 -6.90 -5.83
C SER A 27 5.88 -7.19 -6.75
N GLY A 28 6.94 -7.81 -6.23
CA GLY A 28 8.22 -8.03 -6.92
C GLY A 28 9.16 -6.82 -6.90
N PHE A 29 8.84 -5.79 -6.14
CA PHE A 29 9.68 -4.61 -5.95
C PHE A 29 10.24 -4.57 -4.52
N ASP A 30 11.52 -4.20 -4.40
CA ASP A 30 12.20 -4.02 -3.12
C ASP A 30 12.10 -2.55 -2.66
N ILE A 31 11.79 -2.33 -1.39
CA ILE A 31 11.78 -1.01 -0.72
C ILE A 31 13.20 -0.61 -0.30
N GLY A 32 14.07 -1.58 -0.01
CA GLY A 32 15.43 -1.38 0.49
C GLY A 32 15.51 -1.16 2.00
N GLU A 33 14.51 -0.50 2.61
CA GLU A 33 14.47 -0.22 4.04
C GLU A 33 13.15 -0.65 4.70
N LYS A 34 13.25 -1.08 5.96
CA LYS A 34 12.12 -1.53 6.78
C LYS A 34 12.20 -1.00 8.20
N VAL A 35 11.06 -0.99 8.85
CA VAL A 35 10.89 -0.69 10.28
C VAL A 35 10.35 -1.93 11.00
N GLU A 36 10.82 -2.16 12.22
CA GLU A 36 10.46 -3.33 13.04
C GLU A 36 9.47 -2.99 14.17
N SER A 37 9.32 -1.71 14.50
CA SER A 37 8.49 -1.24 15.62
C SER A 37 7.77 0.09 15.33
N VAL A 38 6.69 0.36 16.06
CA VAL A 38 5.96 1.64 15.92
C VAL A 38 6.74 2.79 16.54
N GLU A 39 7.61 2.47 17.50
CA GLU A 39 8.58 3.36 18.10
C GLU A 39 9.59 3.87 17.07
N GLU A 40 10.16 2.99 16.23
CA GLU A 40 11.05 3.39 15.12
C GLU A 40 10.36 4.34 14.15
N VAL A 41 9.11 4.05 13.77
CA VAL A 41 8.32 4.95 12.90
C VAL A 41 8.13 6.32 13.56
N ALA A 42 7.84 6.34 14.86
CA ALA A 42 7.66 7.58 15.61
C ALA A 42 8.96 8.39 15.71
N GLU A 43 10.11 7.75 15.92
CA GLU A 43 11.43 8.38 15.94
C GLU A 43 11.78 8.99 14.59
N ILE A 44 11.56 8.24 13.49
CA ILE A 44 11.77 8.75 12.12
C ILE A 44 10.89 9.98 11.87
N TYR A 45 9.60 9.90 12.20
CA TYR A 45 8.68 11.03 12.04
C TYR A 45 9.12 12.26 12.84
N LYS A 46 9.45 12.08 14.14
CA LYS A 46 9.89 13.17 15.01
C LYS A 46 11.18 13.80 14.50
N PHE A 47 12.18 12.98 14.14
CA PHE A 47 13.44 13.46 13.58
C PHE A 47 13.21 14.31 12.32
N ARG A 48 12.39 13.82 11.38
CA ARG A 48 12.11 14.56 10.15
C ARG A 48 11.41 15.89 10.42
N LYS A 49 10.44 15.88 11.35
CA LYS A 49 9.69 17.06 11.76
C LYS A 49 10.57 18.12 12.43
N THR A 50 11.56 17.71 13.25
CA THR A 50 12.45 18.66 13.95
C THR A 50 13.56 19.23 13.06
N ASN A 51 13.81 18.62 11.91
CA ASN A 51 14.90 18.98 11.00
C ASN A 51 14.40 19.56 9.66
N ASP A 52 13.17 20.10 9.63
CA ASP A 52 12.55 20.75 8.46
C ASP A 52 12.55 19.89 7.17
N PHE A 53 12.54 18.56 7.31
CA PHE A 53 12.30 17.65 6.19
C PHE A 53 10.80 17.51 5.92
N SER A 54 10.44 16.96 4.75
CA SER A 54 9.06 16.55 4.47
C SER A 54 8.53 15.64 5.58
N GLU A 55 7.42 16.05 6.21
CA GLU A 55 6.77 15.29 7.27
C GLU A 55 6.14 13.97 6.77
N SER A 56 6.02 13.80 5.45
CA SER A 56 5.42 12.60 4.88
C SER A 56 6.38 11.42 4.95
N VAL A 57 5.91 10.32 5.55
CA VAL A 57 6.57 9.01 5.58
C VAL A 57 5.56 7.98 5.13
N LEU A 58 5.90 7.15 4.14
CA LEU A 58 5.04 6.06 3.69
C LEU A 58 5.44 4.76 4.38
N ILE A 59 4.55 4.21 5.20
CA ILE A 59 4.71 2.88 5.80
C ILE A 59 3.94 1.86 4.95
N ALA A 60 4.66 0.98 4.27
CA ALA A 60 4.09 -0.07 3.44
C ALA A 60 3.81 -1.31 4.29
N ASN A 61 2.55 -1.47 4.69
CA ASN A 61 2.10 -2.59 5.51
C ASN A 61 1.53 -3.71 4.63
N PRO A 62 2.20 -4.87 4.54
CA PRO A 62 1.73 -5.97 3.70
C PRO A 62 0.41 -6.54 4.22
N ILE A 63 -0.44 -6.97 3.28
CA ILE A 63 -1.58 -7.83 3.62
C ILE A 63 -1.06 -9.15 4.22
N LYS A 64 -1.82 -9.73 5.14
CA LYS A 64 -1.50 -11.05 5.69
C LYS A 64 -1.66 -12.12 4.62
N LYS A 65 -0.87 -13.20 4.70
CA LYS A 65 -0.82 -14.24 3.67
C LYS A 65 -2.19 -14.93 3.51
N GLU A 66 -2.89 -15.13 4.61
CA GLU A 66 -4.22 -15.73 4.68
C GLU A 66 -5.33 -14.86 4.08
N ASP A 67 -5.10 -13.54 4.00
CA ASP A 67 -6.04 -12.55 3.46
C ASP A 67 -5.71 -12.16 2.01
N GLU A 68 -4.61 -12.69 1.44
CA GLU A 68 -4.18 -12.40 0.07
C GLU A 68 -5.24 -12.79 -0.96
N PHE A 69 -5.35 -11.95 -1.98
CA PHE A 69 -5.99 -12.34 -3.22
C PHE A 69 -5.01 -13.18 -4.06
N ASP A 70 -5.54 -14.16 -4.80
CA ASP A 70 -4.73 -14.99 -5.70
C ASP A 70 -3.94 -14.09 -6.68
N PRO A 71 -2.59 -14.06 -6.60
CA PRO A 71 -1.79 -13.17 -7.44
C PRO A 71 -1.95 -13.40 -8.93
N GLN A 72 -2.19 -14.65 -9.36
CA GLN A 72 -2.38 -14.95 -10.78
C GLN A 72 -3.71 -14.42 -11.28
N LEU A 73 -4.75 -14.53 -10.45
CA LEU A 73 -6.07 -14.00 -10.77
C LEU A 73 -6.07 -12.46 -10.74
N GLU A 74 -5.39 -11.84 -9.78
CA GLU A 74 -5.17 -10.40 -9.70
C GLU A 74 -4.54 -9.87 -10.98
N GLN A 75 -3.38 -10.40 -11.35
CA GLN A 75 -2.65 -9.99 -12.53
C GLN A 75 -3.51 -10.15 -13.80
N LYS A 76 -4.22 -11.28 -13.93
CA LYS A 76 -5.10 -11.55 -15.08
C LYS A 76 -6.22 -10.51 -15.20
N ILE A 77 -6.88 -10.16 -14.09
CA ILE A 77 -7.97 -9.17 -14.10
C ILE A 77 -7.41 -7.78 -14.36
N LEU A 78 -6.26 -7.43 -13.77
CA LEU A 78 -5.59 -6.15 -13.97
C LEU A 78 -5.20 -5.94 -15.43
N GLU A 79 -4.55 -6.92 -16.06
CA GLU A 79 -4.18 -6.86 -17.49
C GLU A 79 -5.41 -6.68 -18.39
N LYS A 80 -6.46 -7.46 -18.13
CA LYS A 80 -7.74 -7.31 -18.84
C LYS A 80 -8.33 -5.92 -18.63
N GLY A 81 -8.34 -5.42 -17.40
CA GLY A 81 -8.85 -4.10 -17.06
C GLY A 81 -8.08 -2.98 -17.75
N MET A 82 -6.76 -3.04 -17.78
CA MET A 82 -5.93 -2.06 -18.48
C MET A 82 -6.20 -2.06 -19.99
N LYS A 83 -6.40 -3.24 -20.60
CA LYS A 83 -6.80 -3.35 -22.01
C LYS A 83 -8.18 -2.73 -22.26
N LEU A 84 -9.18 -3.06 -21.45
CA LEU A 84 -10.53 -2.53 -21.58
C LEU A 84 -10.58 -1.01 -21.35
N ALA A 85 -9.83 -0.50 -20.38
CA ALA A 85 -9.74 0.94 -20.13
C ALA A 85 -9.22 1.69 -21.36
N LYS A 86 -8.21 1.12 -22.04
CA LYS A 86 -7.68 1.67 -23.29
C LYS A 86 -8.71 1.60 -24.43
N GLU A 87 -9.35 0.45 -24.63
CA GLU A 87 -10.36 0.25 -25.69
C GLU A 87 -11.57 1.18 -25.51
N GLN A 88 -11.96 1.47 -24.27
CA GLN A 88 -13.10 2.31 -23.92
C GLN A 88 -12.71 3.78 -23.68
N ASN A 89 -11.46 4.16 -23.93
CA ASN A 89 -10.92 5.51 -23.68
C ASN A 89 -11.14 6.03 -22.24
N ILE A 90 -11.16 5.14 -21.25
CA ILE A 90 -11.24 5.48 -19.83
C ILE A 90 -9.88 6.03 -19.40
N SER A 91 -9.85 7.27 -18.94
CA SER A 91 -8.61 7.99 -18.64
C SER A 91 -8.73 8.90 -17.41
N GLY A 92 -7.59 9.37 -16.91
CA GLY A 92 -7.51 10.24 -15.75
C GLY A 92 -8.14 9.61 -14.50
N LYS A 93 -8.94 10.40 -13.77
CA LYS A 93 -9.57 9.99 -12.51
C LYS A 93 -10.57 8.84 -12.66
N ALA A 94 -11.01 8.52 -13.88
CA ALA A 94 -11.98 7.45 -14.14
C ALA A 94 -11.33 6.04 -14.15
N VAL A 95 -10.01 5.95 -14.31
CA VAL A 95 -9.31 4.66 -14.40
C VAL A 95 -9.43 3.86 -13.10
N THR A 96 -9.15 4.47 -11.95
CA THR A 96 -9.14 3.76 -10.67
C THR A 96 -10.53 3.19 -10.30
N PRO A 97 -11.64 3.96 -10.32
CA PRO A 97 -12.96 3.38 -10.04
C PRO A 97 -13.35 2.25 -11.00
N PHE A 98 -12.98 2.36 -12.28
CA PHE A 98 -13.22 1.33 -13.28
C PHE A 98 -12.46 0.03 -12.94
N LEU A 99 -11.15 0.10 -12.70
CA LEU A 99 -10.33 -1.07 -12.38
C LEU A 99 -10.77 -1.74 -11.07
N LEU A 100 -11.10 -0.95 -10.04
CA LEU A 100 -11.61 -1.48 -8.77
C LEU A 100 -12.96 -2.19 -8.95
N GLY A 101 -13.85 -1.63 -9.78
CA GLY A 101 -15.14 -2.25 -10.11
C GLY A 101 -14.98 -3.58 -10.85
N LEU A 102 -14.05 -3.63 -11.82
CA LEU A 102 -13.73 -4.87 -12.54
C LEU A 102 -13.11 -5.91 -11.61
N MET A 103 -12.17 -5.49 -10.76
CA MET A 103 -11.55 -6.39 -9.77
C MET A 103 -12.59 -6.95 -8.80
N HIS A 104 -13.57 -6.15 -8.38
CA HIS A 104 -14.65 -6.60 -7.53
C HIS A 104 -15.54 -7.65 -8.21
N SER A 105 -15.98 -7.38 -9.44
CA SER A 105 -16.90 -8.26 -10.18
C SER A 105 -16.24 -9.58 -10.59
N GLU A 106 -15.03 -9.53 -11.15
CA GLU A 106 -14.35 -10.72 -11.67
C GLU A 106 -13.72 -11.59 -10.58
N SER A 107 -13.40 -11.01 -9.43
CA SER A 107 -12.94 -11.78 -8.26
C SER A 107 -14.08 -12.43 -7.47
N GLN A 108 -15.35 -12.24 -7.88
CA GLN A 108 -16.54 -12.70 -7.14
C GLN A 108 -16.53 -12.21 -5.68
N GLY A 109 -16.13 -10.96 -5.47
CA GLY A 109 -16.06 -10.33 -4.14
C GLY A 109 -14.84 -10.70 -3.29
N LYS A 110 -13.90 -11.55 -3.77
CA LYS A 110 -12.65 -11.86 -3.04
C LYS A 110 -11.78 -10.63 -2.83
N SER A 111 -11.69 -9.74 -3.83
CA SER A 111 -10.92 -8.48 -3.71
C SER A 111 -11.49 -7.56 -2.63
N LEU A 112 -12.81 -7.57 -2.42
CA LEU A 112 -13.46 -6.79 -1.36
C LEU A 112 -13.11 -7.36 0.03
N LYS A 113 -13.10 -8.69 0.18
CA LYS A 113 -12.69 -9.34 1.44
C LYS A 113 -11.25 -8.98 1.80
N ALA A 114 -10.33 -9.12 0.85
CA ALA A 114 -8.93 -8.74 1.02
C ALA A 114 -8.78 -7.24 1.36
N ASN A 115 -9.52 -6.36 0.67
CA ASN A 115 -9.51 -4.93 0.95
C ASN A 115 -10.00 -4.60 2.38
N VAL A 116 -11.06 -5.26 2.86
CA VAL A 116 -11.54 -5.07 4.24
C VAL A 116 -10.48 -5.49 5.26
N ALA A 117 -9.80 -6.62 5.04
CA ALA A 117 -8.72 -7.07 5.93
C ALA A 117 -7.54 -6.08 5.93
N LEU A 118 -7.14 -5.62 4.74
CA LEU A 118 -6.08 -4.62 4.57
C LEU A 118 -6.41 -3.31 5.28
N VAL A 119 -7.61 -2.75 5.09
CA VAL A 119 -8.04 -1.50 5.73
C VAL A 119 -8.01 -1.63 7.25
N LYS A 120 -8.49 -2.75 7.80
CA LYS A 120 -8.45 -3.00 9.26
C LYS A 120 -7.01 -3.09 9.78
N SER A 121 -6.14 -3.83 9.08
CA SER A 121 -4.73 -3.96 9.43
C SER A 121 -4.02 -2.60 9.42
N ASN A 122 -4.24 -1.80 8.37
CA ASN A 122 -3.65 -0.47 8.23
C ASN A 122 -4.18 0.50 9.29
N ALA A 123 -5.48 0.50 9.57
CA ALA A 123 -6.06 1.35 10.60
C ALA A 123 -5.51 1.01 11.99
N GLN A 124 -5.34 -0.28 12.30
CA GLN A 124 -4.76 -0.74 13.56
C GLN A 124 -3.30 -0.28 13.71
N LEU A 125 -2.46 -0.50 12.68
CA LEU A 125 -1.06 -0.08 12.71
C LEU A 125 -0.94 1.45 12.80
N ALA A 126 -1.73 2.19 12.01
CA ALA A 126 -1.74 3.65 12.04
C ALA A 126 -2.13 4.19 13.41
N ALA A 127 -3.11 3.59 14.09
CA ALA A 127 -3.48 3.98 15.44
C ALA A 127 -2.34 3.75 16.45
N GLN A 128 -1.62 2.63 16.34
CA GLN A 128 -0.46 2.35 17.20
C GLN A 128 0.68 3.33 16.97
N ILE A 129 0.99 3.65 15.70
CA ILE A 129 1.99 4.66 15.32
C ILE A 129 1.60 6.03 15.87
N ALA A 130 0.34 6.44 15.73
CA ALA A 130 -0.15 7.72 16.23
C ALA A 130 0.02 7.85 17.75
N VAL A 131 -0.28 6.78 18.49
CA VAL A 131 -0.04 6.71 19.94
C VAL A 131 1.46 6.84 20.25
N ALA A 132 2.33 6.11 19.54
CA ALA A 132 3.77 6.18 19.73
C ALA A 132 4.33 7.59 19.47
N ILE A 133 3.86 8.27 18.42
CA ILE A 133 4.22 9.66 18.11
C ILE A 133 3.79 10.61 19.24
N SER A 134 2.61 10.39 19.82
CA SER A 134 2.04 11.26 20.86
C SER A 134 2.73 11.17 22.23
N LYS A 135 3.48 10.09 22.48
CA LYS A 135 4.27 9.93 23.72
C LYS A 135 5.38 10.97 23.73
N LYS A 136 5.49 11.69 24.86
CA LYS A 136 6.53 12.70 25.09
C LYS A 136 7.91 12.05 25.12
#